data_AF-A0A3E0MQV2-F1
#
_entry.id   AF-A0A3E0MQV2-F1
#
_cell.length_a   1.000
_cell.length_b   1.000
_cell.length_c   1.000
_cell.angle_alpha   90.00
_cell.angle_beta   90.00
_cell.angle_gamma   90.00
#
_symmetry.space_group_name_H-M   'P 1'
#
loop_
_entity.id
_entity.type
_entity.pdbx_description
1 polymer ?
#
loop_
_entity_poly.entity_id
_entity_poly.type
_entity_poly.pdbx_seq_one_letter_code
_entity_poly.pdbx_strand_id
1 'polypeptide(L)'
;MATITTRAGKGAALTHVELDANFTNLNTAKLESSDLAGYGKTFTQSGTPAAADSSEGNLWYKTDTENLYVYREVSSNVFNWVLLSTGTGNSDTLDGGSY
;
A
#
# COMPACT_ATOMS: atom_id res chain seq x y z
N MET A 1 -12.25 -12.14 -12.40
CA MET A 1 -12.40 -12.88 -13.67
C MET A 1 -12.77 -11.87 -14.76
N ALA A 2 -11.92 -11.67 -15.76
CA ALA A 2 -12.19 -10.72 -16.85
C ALA A 2 -13.13 -11.31 -17.90
N THR A 3 -14.07 -10.51 -18.39
CA THR A 3 -14.84 -10.81 -19.61
C THR A 3 -14.07 -10.28 -20.81
N ILE A 4 -13.90 -11.14 -21.83
CA ILE A 4 -13.27 -10.77 -23.09
C ILE A 4 -14.29 -10.85 -24.21
N THR A 5 -14.43 -9.74 -24.93
CA THR A 5 -15.25 -9.67 -26.14
C THR A 5 -14.52 -10.37 -27.28
N THR A 6 -15.15 -11.39 -27.84
CA THR A 6 -14.69 -12.10 -29.04
C THR A 6 -15.75 -12.02 -30.13
N ARG A 7 -15.35 -12.25 -31.39
CA ARG A 7 -16.26 -12.32 -32.53
C ARG A 7 -16.64 -13.76 -32.80
N ALA A 8 -17.92 -14.00 -33.10
CA ALA A 8 -18.42 -15.32 -33.46
C ALA A 8 -17.86 -15.83 -34.80
N GLY A 9 -17.54 -14.92 -35.73
CA GLY A 9 -16.92 -15.25 -37.02
C GLY A 9 -15.41 -15.38 -36.91
N LYS A 10 -14.87 -16.52 -37.34
CA LYS A 10 -13.41 -16.73 -37.46
C LYS A 10 -12.82 -15.66 -38.38
N GLY A 11 -11.83 -14.91 -37.90
CA GLY A 11 -11.10 -13.90 -38.67
C GLY A 11 -11.73 -12.50 -38.70
N ALA A 12 -12.88 -12.28 -38.05
CA ALA A 12 -13.42 -10.93 -37.91
C ALA A 12 -12.58 -10.12 -36.91
N ALA A 13 -12.04 -8.98 -37.36
CA ALA A 13 -11.29 -8.07 -36.49
C ALA A 13 -12.21 -7.45 -35.42
N LEU A 14 -11.64 -7.23 -34.24
CA LEU A 14 -12.26 -6.38 -33.22
C LEU A 14 -12.24 -4.93 -33.68
N THR A 15 -13.23 -4.15 -33.27
CA THR A 15 -13.13 -2.70 -33.38
C THR A 15 -12.14 -2.17 -32.34
N HIS A 16 -11.62 -0.96 -32.55
CA HIS A 16 -10.74 -0.29 -31.58
C HIS A 16 -11.38 -0.18 -30.19
N VAL A 17 -12.69 0.11 -30.13
CA VAL A 17 -13.45 0.23 -28.88
C VAL A 17 -13.44 -1.08 -28.09
N GLU A 18 -13.60 -2.22 -28.77
CA GLU A 18 -13.64 -3.53 -28.10
C GLU A 18 -12.26 -4.02 -27.70
N LEU A 19 -11.26 -3.70 -28.51
CA LEU A 19 -9.87 -3.95 -28.19
C LEU A 19 -9.47 -3.17 -26.92
N ASP A 20 -9.80 -1.89 -26.84
CA ASP A 20 -9.52 -1.05 -25.68
C ASP A 20 -10.27 -1.51 -24.43
N ALA A 21 -11.54 -1.91 -24.58
CA ALA A 21 -12.32 -2.51 -23.50
C ALA A 21 -11.69 -3.83 -23.01
N ASN A 22 -11.23 -4.68 -23.93
CA ASN A 22 -10.54 -5.92 -23.58
C ASN A 22 -9.21 -5.66 -22.85
N PHE A 23 -8.41 -4.69 -23.30
CA PHE A 23 -7.18 -4.30 -22.61
C PHE A 23 -7.45 -3.76 -21.22
N THR A 24 -8.47 -2.91 -21.07
CA THR A 24 -8.89 -2.41 -19.76
C THR A 24 -9.30 -3.55 -18.84
N ASN A 25 -10.16 -4.47 -19.32
CA ASN A 25 -10.61 -5.62 -18.55
C ASN A 25 -9.48 -6.54 -18.12
N LEU A 26 -8.51 -6.80 -19.02
CA LEU A 26 -7.34 -7.62 -18.69
C LEU A 26 -6.43 -6.91 -17.69
N ASN A 27 -6.20 -5.61 -17.86
CA ASN A 27 -5.35 -4.85 -16.96
C ASN A 27 -5.97 -4.77 -15.56
N THR A 28 -7.28 -4.52 -15.46
CA THR A 28 -8.00 -4.52 -14.17
C THR A 28 -7.98 -5.90 -13.52
N ALA A 29 -8.16 -6.97 -14.29
CA ALA A 29 -8.16 -8.32 -13.73
C ALA A 29 -6.77 -8.87 -13.38
N LYS A 30 -5.70 -8.33 -13.98
CA LYS A 30 -4.30 -8.66 -13.65
C LYS A 30 -3.66 -7.71 -12.65
N LEU A 31 -4.27 -6.55 -12.40
CA LEU A 31 -3.84 -5.68 -11.33
C LEU A 31 -4.23 -6.35 -10.00
N GLU A 32 -3.28 -7.09 -9.43
CA GLU A 32 -3.33 -7.49 -8.03
C GLU A 32 -3.21 -6.21 -7.20
N SER A 33 -4.34 -5.53 -6.98
CA SER A 33 -4.38 -4.29 -6.21
C SER A 33 -3.83 -4.48 -4.80
N SER A 34 -3.82 -5.72 -4.29
CA SER A 34 -3.17 -6.14 -3.05
C SER A 34 -1.64 -6.09 -3.12
N ASP A 35 -1.03 -6.46 -4.25
CA ASP A 35 0.44 -6.56 -4.38
C ASP A 35 1.11 -5.19 -4.57
N LEU A 36 0.43 -4.25 -5.25
CA LEU A 36 0.98 -2.90 -5.42
C LEU A 36 0.78 -2.02 -4.18
N ALA A 37 -0.24 -2.32 -3.35
CA ALA A 37 -0.60 -1.51 -2.19
C ALA A 37 -0.01 -2.01 -0.87
N GLY A 38 0.21 -3.32 -0.72
CA GLY A 38 0.32 -3.97 0.59
C GLY A 38 1.63 -3.85 1.37
N TYR A 39 2.75 -3.49 0.74
CA TYR A 39 4.05 -3.52 1.44
C TYR A 39 4.86 -2.24 1.17
N GLY A 40 5.35 -1.61 2.25
CA GLY A 40 6.31 -0.51 2.19
C GLY A 40 5.75 0.84 1.74
N LYS A 41 4.51 1.19 2.10
CA LYS A 41 4.01 2.57 1.91
C LYS A 41 4.68 3.51 2.91
N THR A 42 4.93 4.75 2.49
CA THR A 42 5.41 5.82 3.37
C THR A 42 4.35 6.91 3.45
N PHE A 43 3.93 7.24 4.67
CA PHE A 43 3.02 8.34 4.96
C PHE A 43 3.80 9.56 5.45
N THR A 44 3.41 10.75 5.02
CA THR A 44 3.97 12.03 5.46
C THR A 44 2.83 12.98 5.75
N GLN A 45 2.38 12.96 7.00
CA GLN A 45 1.20 13.70 7.46
C GLN A 45 1.20 13.85 8.98
N SER A 46 0.42 14.78 9.50
CA SER A 46 0.31 15.07 10.92
C SER A 46 -0.49 14.06 11.72
N GLY A 47 -1.61 13.59 11.15
CA GLY A 47 -2.51 12.61 11.77
C GLY A 47 -2.11 11.17 11.50
N THR A 48 -2.52 10.25 12.37
CA THR A 48 -2.31 8.80 12.19
C THR A 48 -2.90 8.33 10.86
N PRO A 49 -2.15 7.57 10.03
CA PRO A 49 -2.68 6.96 8.82
C PRO A 49 -3.92 6.10 9.11
N ALA A 50 -4.87 6.07 8.18
CA ALA A 50 -6.07 5.27 8.35
C ALA A 50 -5.72 3.78 8.42
N ALA A 51 -6.46 3.02 9.23
CA ALA A 51 -6.23 1.58 9.40
C ALA A 51 -6.37 0.81 8.08
N ALA A 52 -7.26 1.24 7.19
CA ALA A 52 -7.45 0.63 5.86
C ALA A 52 -6.21 0.76 4.95
N ASP A 53 -5.37 1.77 5.19
CA ASP A 53 -4.14 1.99 4.44
C ASP A 53 -2.89 1.47 5.19
N SER A 54 -3.06 1.03 6.43
CA SER A 54 -1.98 0.57 7.31
C SER A 54 -1.75 -0.93 7.13
N SER A 55 -0.64 -1.29 6.51
CA SER A 55 -0.17 -2.67 6.35
C SER A 55 1.21 -2.82 6.99
N GLU A 56 1.56 -4.04 7.38
CA GLU A 56 2.84 -4.33 8.02
C GLU A 56 4.02 -3.87 7.15
N GLY A 57 4.98 -3.20 7.80
CA GLY A 57 6.15 -2.62 7.15
C GLY A 57 5.95 -1.21 6.59
N ASN A 58 4.74 -0.64 6.67
CA ASN A 58 4.55 0.77 6.33
C ASN A 58 5.32 1.69 7.28
N LEU A 59 5.80 2.82 6.75
CA LEU A 59 6.46 3.87 7.50
C LEU A 59 5.57 5.11 7.58
N TRP A 60 5.63 5.83 8.69
CA TRP A 60 4.93 7.10 8.85
C TRP A 60 5.84 8.14 9.49
N TYR A 61 6.14 9.19 8.74
CA TYR A 61 6.74 10.41 9.26
C TYR A 61 5.63 11.37 9.69
N LYS A 62 5.55 11.60 11.00
CA LYS A 62 4.54 12.47 11.62
C LYS A 62 5.04 13.92 11.60
N THR A 63 4.48 14.74 10.73
CA THR A 63 5.00 16.10 10.45
C THR A 63 4.93 17.06 11.63
N ASP A 64 3.98 16.87 12.56
CA ASP A 64 3.80 17.80 13.68
C ASP A 64 4.81 17.57 14.81
N THR A 65 5.35 16.36 14.92
CA THR A 65 6.31 15.98 15.98
C THR A 65 7.65 15.49 15.41
N GLU A 66 7.75 15.45 14.08
CA GLU A 66 8.90 14.97 13.31
C GLU A 66 9.32 13.53 13.67
N ASN A 67 8.40 12.74 14.22
CA ASN A 67 8.64 11.36 14.64
C ASN A 67 8.51 10.39 13.45
N LEU A 68 9.31 9.34 13.43
CA LEU A 68 9.19 8.24 12.48
C LEU A 68 8.60 7.00 13.15
N TYR A 69 7.60 6.38 12.53
CA TYR A 69 6.95 5.15 13.00
C TYR A 69 7.01 4.04 11.94
N VAL A 70 6.91 2.79 12.38
CA VAL A 70 6.63 1.61 11.54
C VAL A 70 5.37 0.91 11.99
N TYR A 71 4.53 0.47 11.05
CA TYR A 71 3.38 -0.38 11.36
C TYR A 71 3.84 -1.84 11.39
N ARG A 72 3.76 -2.49 12.55
CA ARG A 72 4.27 -3.86 12.74
C ARG A 72 3.44 -4.64 13.75
N GLU A 73 3.55 -5.97 13.70
CA GLU A 73 2.97 -6.83 14.73
C GLU A 73 3.63 -6.58 16.10
N VAL A 74 2.81 -6.34 17.12
CA VAL A 74 3.23 -6.17 18.52
C VAL A 74 2.83 -7.34 19.42
N SER A 75 1.84 -8.12 19.00
CA SER A 75 1.44 -9.41 19.55
C SER A 75 0.66 -10.20 18.49
N SER A 76 0.44 -11.50 18.69
CA SER A 76 -0.22 -12.35 17.68
C SER A 76 -1.49 -11.71 17.09
N ASN A 77 -1.46 -11.43 15.78
CA ASN A 77 -2.49 -10.76 15.00
C ASN A 77 -2.90 -9.34 15.47
N VAL A 78 -2.04 -8.65 16.21
CA VAL A 78 -2.25 -7.27 16.67
C VAL A 78 -1.15 -6.39 16.11
N PHE A 79 -1.54 -5.40 15.30
CA PHE A 79 -0.63 -4.50 14.62
C PHE A 79 -0.82 -3.07 15.12
N ASN A 80 0.28 -2.33 15.27
CA ASN A 80 0.23 -0.94 15.70
C ASN A 80 1.38 -0.13 15.11
N TRP A 81 1.24 1.19 15.10
CA TRP A 81 2.32 2.12 14.80
C TRP A 81 3.31 2.17 15.98
N VAL A 82 4.51 1.66 15.77
CA VAL A 82 5.60 1.65 16.75
C VAL A 82 6.61 2.72 16.37
N LEU A 83 7.01 3.55 17.34
CA LEU A 83 7.98 4.63 17.14
C LEU A 83 9.38 4.05 16.84
N LEU A 84 10.03 4.57 15.80
CA LEU A 84 11.38 4.24 15.36
C LEU A 84 12.39 5.38 15.53
N SER A 85 11.94 6.63 15.65
CA SER A 85 12.82 7.77 15.93
C SER A 85 11.96 8.94 16.41
N THR A 86 12.49 9.68 17.38
CA THR A 86 11.90 10.93 17.87
C THR A 86 12.43 12.11 17.07
N GLY A 87 11.54 13.03 16.72
CA GLY A 87 11.89 14.26 16.00
C GLY A 87 12.54 15.34 16.87
N THR A 88 12.49 15.18 18.20
CA THR A 88 13.06 16.16 19.14
C THR A 88 14.48 15.78 19.56
N GLY A 89 15.40 16.75 19.58
CA GLY A 89 16.79 16.54 20.01
C GLY A 89 17.68 16.04 18.88
N ASN A 90 18.73 15.28 19.20
CA ASN A 90 19.67 14.70 18.22
C ASN A 90 19.23 13.31 17.70
N SER A 91 18.00 12.87 17.98
CA SER A 91 17.48 11.53 17.63
C SER A 91 18.32 10.35 18.18
N ASP A 92 19.15 10.59 19.21
CA ASP A 92 20.07 9.62 19.81
C ASP A 92 19.39 8.71 20.86
N THR A 93 18.08 8.90 21.08
CA THR A 93 17.31 8.22 22.13
C THR A 93 16.40 7.13 21.56
N LEU A 94 16.93 6.30 20.66
CA LEU A 94 16.39 4.95 20.51
C LEU A 94 16.79 4.15 21.75
N ASP A 95 16.16 4.46 22.88
CA ASP A 95 16.15 3.64 24.08
C ASP A 95 15.42 2.34 23.71
N GLY A 96 16.18 1.43 23.10
CA GLY A 96 15.77 0.06 22.82
C GLY A 96 15.73 -0.73 24.12
N GLY A 97 14.97 -0.26 25.09
CA GLY A 97 14.83 -0.85 26.41
C GLY A 97 16.15 -0.87 27.18
N SER A 98 16.14 -0.28 28.37
CA SER A 98 16.91 -0.85 29.47
C SER A 98 16.63 -2.37 29.54
N TYR A 99 17.60 -3.19 29.12
CA TYR A 99 17.71 -4.57 29.57
C TYR A 99 18.23 -4.58 31.01
#